data_AF-W1S829-F1
#
_entry.id   AF-W1S829-F1
#
_cell.length_a   1.000
_cell.length_b   1.000
_cell.length_c   1.000
_cell.angle_alpha   90.00
_cell.angle_beta   90.00
_cell.angle_gamma   90.00
#
_symmetry.space_group_name_H-M   'P 1'
#
loop_
_entity.id
_entity.type
_entity.pdbx_description
1 polymer ?
#
loop_
_entity_poly.entity_id
_entity_poly.type
_entity_poly.pdbx_seq_one_letter_code
_entity_poly.pdbx_strand_id
1 'polypeptide(L)'
;MGLAGECGKSLADGKGSKTASIGSMAYSETGDEPMMRLPSPSWGLTGLAAAVLLSAGCAKQSGQDNAANDAGAPTATMENIDDPDALGSAAERVGRLPTDDWVGRWNGPEGLFLDIQPSSDGEPGHYAITNKDNLDRQNDYSGIAEGSTIRFVRDGKDLAIRPGSGDETGFKYLAGKQDCLIVVPGQEGYCR
;
A
#
# COMPACT_ATOMS: atom_id res chain seq x y z
N MET A 1 -0.26 71.74 17.33
CA MET A 1 -0.22 71.83 15.85
C MET A 1 -0.47 70.40 15.35
N GLY A 2 -1.70 70.00 15.00
CA GLY A 2 -2.29 70.11 13.65
C GLY A 2 -1.62 69.08 12.71
N LEU A 3 -2.25 68.14 12.00
CA LEU A 3 -3.63 67.98 11.54
C LEU A 3 -3.87 66.48 11.22
N ALA A 4 -5.14 66.08 11.36
CA ALA A 4 -5.70 64.85 10.81
C ALA A 4 -5.99 64.98 9.30
N GLY A 5 -6.07 63.85 8.60
CA GLY A 5 -6.75 63.67 7.30
C GLY A 5 -7.16 62.20 7.19
N GLU A 6 -8.44 61.88 7.41
CA GLU A 6 -9.51 61.67 6.41
C GLU A 6 -9.20 60.52 5.43
N CYS A 7 -9.87 59.36 5.56
CA CYS A 7 -11.26 59.03 5.17
C CYS A 7 -11.42 58.88 3.65
N GLY A 8 -11.51 57.62 3.20
CA GLY A 8 -11.78 57.24 1.81
C GLY A 8 -12.56 55.93 1.77
N LYS A 9 -13.88 56.06 1.84
CA LYS A 9 -14.92 55.03 1.82
C LYS A 9 -15.22 54.67 0.37
N SER A 10 -15.27 53.39 -0.01
CA SER A 10 -16.01 52.97 -1.21
C SER A 10 -16.63 51.60 -0.99
N LEU A 11 -17.96 51.65 -0.82
CA LEU A 11 -18.89 50.53 -0.91
C LEU A 11 -19.15 50.25 -2.39
N ALA A 12 -19.20 48.98 -2.77
CA ALA A 12 -20.00 48.55 -3.91
C ALA A 12 -20.50 47.13 -3.66
N ASP A 13 -21.76 47.06 -3.23
CA ASP A 13 -22.64 45.90 -3.32
C ASP A 13 -22.80 45.44 -4.78
N GLY A 14 -22.86 44.12 -4.99
CA GLY A 14 -23.03 43.52 -6.31
C GLY A 14 -23.69 42.14 -6.23
N LYS A 15 -24.96 42.11 -5.84
CA LYS A 15 -25.87 40.97 -5.91
C LYS A 15 -25.99 40.48 -7.37
N GLY A 16 -25.85 39.17 -7.61
CA GLY A 16 -25.97 38.61 -8.95
C GLY A 16 -26.12 37.09 -9.00
N SER A 17 -27.23 36.58 -8.47
CA SER A 17 -27.71 35.22 -8.74
C SER A 17 -28.01 35.08 -10.24
N LYS A 18 -27.38 34.11 -10.91
CA LYS A 18 -27.82 33.60 -12.22
C LYS A 18 -27.60 32.09 -12.32
N THR A 19 -28.72 31.40 -12.15
CA THR A 19 -29.24 30.35 -13.04
C THR A 19 -28.36 29.15 -13.37
N ALA A 20 -28.81 28.00 -12.84
CA ALA A 20 -28.61 26.68 -13.41
C ALA A 20 -28.81 26.68 -14.94
N SER A 21 -27.89 26.04 -15.65
CA SER A 21 -28.16 25.45 -16.95
C SER A 21 -27.68 24.01 -16.94
N ILE A 22 -28.67 23.14 -16.86
CA ILE A 22 -28.61 21.72 -17.15
C ILE A 22 -28.30 21.54 -18.64
N GLY A 23 -27.04 21.22 -18.96
CA GLY A 23 -26.63 20.82 -20.29
C GLY A 23 -26.68 19.31 -20.42
N SER A 24 -27.81 18.76 -20.87
CA SER A 24 -27.89 17.41 -21.45
C SER A 24 -26.85 17.28 -22.55
N MET A 25 -25.85 16.43 -22.36
CA MET A 25 -25.09 15.88 -23.48
C MET A 25 -25.48 14.42 -23.65
N ALA A 26 -25.88 14.15 -24.88
CA ALA A 26 -26.59 12.99 -25.35
C ALA A 26 -25.76 11.71 -25.26
N TYR A 27 -26.45 10.64 -24.89
CA TYR A 27 -26.06 9.27 -25.20
C TYR A 27 -25.95 9.13 -26.72
N SER A 28 -24.82 8.61 -27.18
CA SER A 28 -24.71 8.00 -28.50
C SER A 28 -24.51 6.51 -28.29
N GLU A 29 -25.61 5.77 -28.41
CA GLU A 29 -25.62 4.34 -28.65
C GLU A 29 -25.10 4.08 -30.06
N THR A 30 -23.98 3.37 -30.18
CA THR A 30 -23.63 2.62 -31.39
C THR A 30 -23.28 1.22 -30.95
N GLY A 31 -24.25 0.31 -31.12
CA GLY A 31 -23.97 -1.11 -31.11
C GLY A 31 -23.14 -1.49 -32.33
N ASP A 32 -22.28 -2.50 -32.14
CA ASP A 32 -22.00 -3.54 -33.13
C ASP A 32 -21.23 -4.65 -32.41
N GLU A 33 -21.95 -5.69 -31.99
CA GLU A 33 -21.34 -6.99 -31.72
C GLU A 33 -21.13 -7.71 -33.06
N PRO A 34 -19.92 -8.18 -33.33
CA PRO A 34 -19.81 -9.51 -33.91
C PRO A 34 -18.92 -10.44 -33.08
N MET A 35 -19.57 -11.53 -32.64
CA MET A 35 -18.96 -12.82 -32.32
C MET A 35 -17.79 -13.14 -33.26
N MET A 36 -16.60 -13.42 -32.74
CA MET A 36 -15.68 -14.38 -33.36
C MET A 36 -14.59 -14.90 -32.40
N ARG A 37 -14.81 -16.16 -32.00
CA ARG A 37 -13.86 -17.28 -32.02
C ARG A 37 -12.54 -17.17 -31.23
N LEU A 38 -12.56 -17.83 -30.08
CA LEU A 38 -11.43 -18.46 -29.40
C LEU A 38 -10.71 -19.49 -30.31
N PRO A 39 -9.38 -19.46 -30.41
CA PRO A 39 -8.57 -20.66 -30.62
C PRO A 39 -7.99 -21.20 -29.30
N SER A 40 -7.99 -22.52 -29.23
CA SER A 40 -7.71 -23.41 -28.09
C SER A 40 -6.32 -23.29 -27.46
N PRO A 41 -6.14 -23.60 -26.15
CA PRO A 41 -4.83 -23.84 -25.57
C PRO A 41 -4.29 -25.20 -26.05
N SER A 42 -3.18 -25.19 -26.79
CA SER A 42 -2.41 -26.39 -27.10
C SER A 42 -1.58 -26.77 -25.88
N TRP A 43 -1.94 -27.90 -25.27
CA TRP A 43 -1.14 -28.51 -24.21
C TRP A 43 0.15 -29.09 -24.80
N GLY A 44 1.24 -28.33 -24.67
CA GLY A 44 2.59 -28.80 -24.90
C GLY A 44 3.11 -29.56 -23.69
N LEU A 45 2.84 -30.86 -23.62
CA LEU A 45 3.62 -31.81 -22.82
C LEU A 45 4.98 -31.98 -23.48
N THR A 46 6.03 -31.34 -22.92
CA THR A 46 7.41 -31.68 -23.26
C THR A 46 8.14 -32.03 -21.96
N GLY A 47 8.59 -33.28 -21.88
CA GLY A 47 9.23 -33.85 -20.71
C GLY A 47 10.75 -33.67 -20.66
N LEU A 48 11.29 -34.29 -19.59
CA LEU A 48 12.67 -34.69 -19.33
C LEU A 48 13.79 -33.63 -19.42
N ALA A 49 14.36 -33.30 -18.26
CA ALA A 49 15.77 -33.67 -17.97
C ALA A 49 16.06 -33.46 -16.48
N ALA A 50 16.48 -34.54 -15.81
CA ALA A 50 17.08 -34.50 -14.50
C ALA A 50 18.49 -33.88 -14.60
N ALA A 51 18.76 -32.88 -13.75
CA ALA A 51 20.12 -32.47 -13.42
C ALA A 51 20.15 -32.14 -11.93
N VAL A 52 20.53 -33.15 -11.14
CA VAL A 52 20.86 -33.00 -9.73
C VAL A 52 22.21 -32.30 -9.66
N LEU A 53 22.21 -31.00 -9.35
CA LEU A 53 23.41 -30.28 -8.93
C LEU A 53 23.44 -30.30 -7.39
N LEU A 54 24.32 -31.13 -6.85
CA LEU A 54 24.71 -31.11 -5.45
C LEU A 54 25.53 -29.85 -5.18
N SER A 55 24.89 -28.81 -4.65
CA SER A 55 25.58 -27.70 -4.00
C SER A 55 26.04 -28.14 -2.61
N ALA A 56 27.29 -28.61 -2.53
CA ALA A 56 28.05 -28.62 -1.30
C ALA A 56 28.42 -27.18 -0.94
N GLY A 57 27.95 -26.67 0.19
CA GLY A 57 28.21 -25.28 0.60
C GLY A 57 27.84 -24.98 2.04
N CYS A 58 28.75 -25.34 2.95
CA CYS A 58 28.95 -24.86 4.32
C CYS A 58 27.71 -24.67 5.23
N ALA A 59 27.36 -25.74 5.94
CA ALA A 59 26.73 -25.62 7.25
C ALA A 59 27.72 -24.94 8.21
N LYS A 60 27.38 -23.74 8.68
CA LYS A 60 28.07 -23.09 9.79
C LYS A 60 27.67 -23.83 11.07
N GLN A 61 28.61 -24.61 11.60
CA GLN A 61 28.52 -25.37 12.83
C GLN A 61 27.97 -24.49 13.97
N SER A 62 26.75 -24.80 14.41
CA SER A 62 26.20 -24.35 15.68
C SER A 62 26.91 -25.12 16.80
N GLY A 63 27.74 -24.44 17.57
CA GLY A 63 28.18 -24.92 18.88
C GLY A 63 27.11 -24.62 19.92
N GLN A 64 26.39 -25.65 20.36
CA GLN A 64 26.19 -25.86 21.80
C GLN A 64 27.48 -26.55 22.28
N ASP A 65 28.03 -26.31 23.47
CA ASP A 65 27.40 -26.64 24.75
C ASP A 65 27.92 -25.82 25.95
N ASN A 66 27.01 -25.63 26.90
CA ASN A 66 27.15 -25.67 28.37
C ASN A 66 27.78 -24.51 29.16
N ALA A 67 26.94 -24.00 30.06
CA ALA A 67 27.22 -23.06 31.12
C ALA A 67 28.07 -23.65 32.27
N ALA A 68 28.99 -22.85 32.79
CA ALA A 68 29.30 -22.76 34.22
C ALA A 68 30.00 -21.43 34.51
N ASN A 69 29.61 -20.83 35.63
CA ASN A 69 29.94 -19.49 36.09
C ASN A 69 31.43 -19.35 36.44
N ASP A 70 32.06 -18.24 36.01
CA ASP A 70 33.15 -17.64 36.77
C ASP A 70 33.06 -16.11 36.70
N ALA A 71 33.17 -15.50 37.86
CA ALA A 71 33.06 -14.07 38.08
C ALA A 71 34.38 -13.40 37.70
N GLY A 72 34.40 -12.79 36.52
CA GLY A 72 35.42 -11.84 36.14
C GLY A 72 34.75 -10.75 35.33
N ALA A 73 34.50 -9.60 35.94
CA ALA A 73 34.23 -8.39 35.18
C ALA A 73 35.57 -7.93 34.58
N PRO A 74 35.74 -7.93 33.25
CA PRO A 74 36.45 -6.85 32.61
C PRO A 74 35.42 -5.73 32.41
N THR A 75 35.70 -4.57 32.99
CA THR A 75 35.22 -3.30 32.48
C THR A 75 35.64 -3.21 31.01
N ALA A 76 34.78 -3.69 30.11
CA ALA A 76 34.80 -3.28 28.73
C ALA A 76 34.36 -1.81 28.74
N THR A 77 35.35 -0.94 28.79
CA THR A 77 35.29 0.36 28.12
C THR A 77 34.49 0.17 26.84
N MET A 78 33.31 0.79 26.77
CA MET A 78 32.64 1.03 25.50
C MET A 78 33.62 1.86 24.66
N GLU A 79 34.41 1.21 23.82
CA GLU A 79 34.84 1.86 22.61
C GLU A 79 33.59 1.96 21.75
N ASN A 80 32.95 3.12 21.84
CA ASN A 80 31.94 3.58 20.92
C ASN A 80 32.62 3.63 19.55
N ILE A 81 32.55 2.51 18.82
CA ILE A 81 32.74 2.53 17.38
C ILE A 81 31.52 3.28 16.88
N ASP A 82 31.69 4.57 16.63
CA ASP A 82 30.76 5.40 15.87
C ASP A 82 30.64 4.79 14.47
N ASP A 83 29.82 3.75 14.36
CA ASP A 83 29.38 3.20 13.10
C ASP A 83 28.32 4.18 12.55
N PRO A 84 28.64 4.98 11.52
CA PRO A 84 27.69 5.95 10.98
C PRO A 84 26.43 5.28 10.41
N ASP A 85 26.46 3.98 10.12
CA ASP A 85 25.32 3.19 9.63
C ASP A 85 24.27 2.90 10.74
N ALA A 86 24.72 2.80 11.99
CA ALA A 86 23.82 2.60 13.14
C ALA A 86 22.95 3.84 13.41
N LEU A 87 23.47 5.04 13.13
CA LEU A 87 22.74 6.30 13.28
C LEU A 87 21.75 6.53 12.13
N GLY A 88 22.09 6.10 10.90
CA GLY A 88 21.17 6.12 9.75
C GLY A 88 19.96 5.21 9.95
N SER A 89 20.20 3.98 10.40
CA SER A 89 19.13 3.00 10.67
C SER A 89 18.20 3.41 11.83
N ALA A 90 18.71 4.13 12.83
CA ALA A 90 17.90 4.64 13.93
C ALA A 90 17.06 5.85 13.49
N ALA A 91 17.64 6.80 12.74
CA ALA A 91 16.94 7.96 12.23
C ALA A 91 15.86 7.59 11.18
N GLU A 92 16.13 6.61 10.31
CA GLU A 92 15.15 6.08 9.36
C GLU A 92 13.95 5.43 10.07
N ARG A 93 14.18 4.80 11.24
CA ARG A 93 13.08 4.25 12.06
C ARG A 93 12.25 5.30 12.80
N VAL A 94 12.76 6.51 13.02
CA VAL A 94 12.01 7.60 13.71
C VAL A 94 11.02 8.29 12.76
N GLY A 95 11.21 8.17 11.44
CA GLY A 95 10.30 8.72 10.43
C GLY A 95 9.35 7.71 9.77
N ARG A 96 9.53 6.40 10.02
CA ARG A 96 8.74 5.33 9.40
C ARG A 96 7.35 5.24 10.04
N LEU A 97 6.32 5.25 9.22
CA LEU A 97 4.95 5.03 9.63
C LEU A 97 4.63 3.53 9.64
N PRO A 98 3.72 3.04 10.51
CA PRO A 98 3.31 1.64 10.51
C PRO A 98 2.78 1.15 9.16
N THR A 99 2.21 2.06 8.36
CA THR A 99 1.69 1.79 7.02
C THR A 99 2.79 1.56 5.97
N ASP A 100 4.04 1.93 6.25
CA ASP A 100 5.17 1.67 5.34
C ASP A 100 5.49 0.17 5.24
N ASP A 101 5.14 -0.62 6.25
CA ASP A 101 5.30 -2.08 6.24
C ASP A 101 4.32 -2.78 5.27
N TRP A 102 3.39 -2.02 4.69
CA TRP A 102 2.39 -2.52 3.75
C TRP A 102 2.78 -2.30 2.30
N VAL A 103 3.89 -1.62 2.03
CA VAL A 103 4.42 -1.44 0.69
C VAL A 103 4.67 -2.81 0.04
N GLY A 104 4.20 -2.96 -1.20
CA GLY A 104 4.25 -4.17 -1.99
C GLY A 104 2.86 -4.71 -2.36
N ARG A 105 2.88 -5.93 -2.94
CA ARG A 105 1.71 -6.63 -3.44
C ARG A 105 1.05 -7.50 -2.35
N TRP A 106 -0.25 -7.34 -2.19
CA TRP A 106 -1.14 -8.18 -1.40
C TRP A 106 -2.12 -8.93 -2.30
N ASN A 107 -2.33 -10.22 -2.05
CA ASN A 107 -3.06 -11.10 -2.98
C ASN A 107 -4.46 -11.44 -2.48
N GLY A 108 -5.43 -11.40 -3.39
CA GLY A 108 -6.81 -11.82 -3.18
C GLY A 108 -7.15 -13.11 -3.96
N PRO A 109 -8.44 -13.44 -4.11
CA PRO A 109 -8.88 -14.59 -4.90
C PRO A 109 -8.54 -14.38 -6.37
N GLU A 110 -8.40 -15.44 -7.15
CA GLU A 110 -8.67 -15.37 -8.61
C GLU A 110 -7.85 -14.28 -9.36
N GLY A 111 -6.69 -13.89 -8.83
CA GLY A 111 -5.84 -12.84 -9.41
C GLY A 111 -6.21 -11.40 -9.04
N LEU A 112 -7.11 -11.18 -8.08
CA LEU A 112 -7.32 -9.88 -7.45
C LEU A 112 -6.11 -9.49 -6.60
N PHE A 113 -5.83 -8.20 -6.51
CA PHE A 113 -4.71 -7.71 -5.72
C PHE A 113 -4.86 -6.26 -5.26
N LEU A 114 -4.07 -5.93 -4.24
CA LEU A 114 -3.82 -4.59 -3.77
C LEU A 114 -2.31 -4.38 -3.77
N ASP A 115 -1.82 -3.46 -4.58
CA ASP A 115 -0.41 -3.07 -4.63
C ASP A 115 -0.27 -1.67 -4.06
N ILE A 116 0.59 -1.52 -3.06
CA ILE A 116 0.83 -0.26 -2.35
C ILE A 116 2.28 0.13 -2.60
N GLN A 117 2.52 1.29 -3.17
CA GLN A 117 3.85 1.85 -3.37
C GLN A 117 3.95 3.20 -2.66
N PRO A 118 5.16 3.65 -2.28
CA PRO A 118 5.38 5.04 -1.92
C PRO A 118 4.89 5.95 -3.04
N SER A 119 4.24 7.06 -2.68
CA SER A 119 3.87 8.08 -3.66
C SER A 119 5.12 8.70 -4.29
N SER A 120 5.00 9.14 -5.55
CA SER A 120 6.09 9.78 -6.28
C SER A 120 6.36 11.23 -5.85
N ASP A 121 5.50 11.80 -4.98
CA ASP A 121 5.68 13.13 -4.40
C ASP A 121 6.80 13.19 -3.33
N GLY A 122 7.20 12.03 -2.79
CA GLY A 122 8.23 11.92 -1.75
C GLY A 122 7.76 12.31 -0.35
N GLU A 123 6.46 12.55 -0.15
CA GLU A 123 5.91 12.92 1.15
C GLU A 123 5.67 11.65 2.00
N PRO A 124 6.18 11.59 3.26
CA PRO A 124 5.95 10.45 4.13
C PRO A 124 4.45 10.18 4.37
N GLY A 125 4.06 8.91 4.29
CA GLY A 125 2.66 8.50 4.47
C GLY A 125 1.77 8.74 3.25
N HIS A 126 2.31 9.21 2.13
CA HIS A 126 1.59 9.24 0.86
C HIS A 126 1.90 7.98 0.06
N TYR A 127 0.85 7.36 -0.51
CA TYR A 127 0.97 6.11 -1.24
C TYR A 127 0.28 6.18 -2.60
N ALA A 128 0.87 5.50 -3.58
CA ALA A 128 0.21 5.11 -4.82
C ALA A 128 -0.37 3.70 -4.63
N ILE A 129 -1.66 3.55 -4.87
CA ILE A 129 -2.39 2.29 -4.68
C ILE A 129 -2.89 1.82 -6.03
N THR A 130 -2.40 0.68 -6.52
CA THR A 130 -3.00 -0.03 -7.66
C THR A 130 -3.87 -1.16 -7.13
N ASN A 131 -5.16 -1.14 -7.45
CA ASN A 131 -6.09 -2.11 -6.93
C ASN A 131 -6.93 -2.76 -8.04
N LYS A 132 -6.89 -4.09 -8.07
CA LYS A 132 -7.77 -4.95 -8.87
C LYS A 132 -8.71 -5.67 -7.92
N ASP A 133 -9.88 -5.07 -7.69
CA ASP A 133 -10.87 -5.53 -6.71
C ASP A 133 -11.97 -6.43 -7.30
N ASN A 134 -12.01 -6.53 -8.63
CA ASN A 134 -12.78 -7.55 -9.35
C ASN A 134 -12.04 -7.94 -10.64
N LEU A 135 -12.59 -8.91 -11.38
CA LEU A 135 -11.90 -9.47 -12.54
C LEU A 135 -11.82 -8.50 -13.74
N ASP A 136 -12.75 -7.55 -13.80
CA ASP A 136 -12.95 -6.64 -14.93
C ASP A 136 -12.36 -5.24 -14.70
N ARG A 137 -12.02 -4.90 -13.45
CA ARG A 137 -11.57 -3.56 -13.06
C ARG A 137 -10.24 -3.61 -12.33
N GLN A 138 -9.32 -2.78 -12.81
CA GLN A 138 -8.09 -2.39 -12.11
C GLN A 138 -7.90 -0.89 -12.27
N ASN A 139 -7.67 -0.20 -11.15
CA ASN A 139 -7.52 1.25 -11.11
C ASN A 139 -6.42 1.67 -10.12
N ASP A 140 -5.94 2.89 -10.30
CA ASP A 140 -4.96 3.53 -9.43
C ASP A 140 -5.62 4.61 -8.55
N TYR A 141 -5.15 4.74 -7.31
CA TYR A 141 -5.65 5.67 -6.30
C TYR A 141 -4.50 6.31 -5.53
N SER A 142 -4.73 7.51 -5.00
CA SER A 142 -3.85 8.14 -4.02
C SER A 142 -4.33 7.79 -2.61
N GLY A 143 -3.41 7.31 -1.78
CA GLY A 143 -3.63 7.00 -0.38
C GLY A 143 -2.84 7.91 0.56
N ILE A 144 -3.40 8.19 1.74
CA ILE A 144 -2.75 8.97 2.80
C ILE A 144 -2.83 8.20 4.11
N ALA A 145 -1.70 8.07 4.81
CA ALA A 145 -1.64 7.48 6.14
C ALA A 145 -2.47 8.30 7.14
N GLU A 146 -3.33 7.61 7.88
CA GLU A 146 -4.05 8.14 9.04
C GLU A 146 -3.84 7.16 10.19
N GLY A 147 -2.82 7.43 11.00
CA GLY A 147 -2.40 6.54 12.09
C GLY A 147 -1.96 5.17 11.58
N SER A 148 -2.74 4.13 11.89
CA SER A 148 -2.50 2.75 11.46
C SER A 148 -3.42 2.32 10.30
N THR A 149 -3.80 3.26 9.44
CA THR A 149 -4.64 3.02 8.25
C THR A 149 -4.17 3.86 7.07
N ILE A 150 -4.52 3.47 5.85
CA ILE A 150 -4.35 4.30 4.65
C ILE A 150 -5.74 4.70 4.14
N ARG A 151 -6.04 6.00 4.12
CA ARG A 151 -7.29 6.56 3.59
C ARG A 151 -7.16 6.83 2.11
N PHE A 152 -8.18 6.49 1.32
CA PHE A 152 -8.23 6.78 -0.10
C PHE A 152 -9.69 6.90 -0.56
N VAL A 153 -9.91 7.48 -1.74
CA VAL A 153 -11.26 7.64 -2.32
C VAL A 153 -11.41 6.74 -3.54
N ARG A 154 -12.44 5.89 -3.54
CA ARG A 154 -12.82 5.05 -4.68
C ARG A 154 -14.31 5.21 -4.96
N ASP A 155 -14.67 5.47 -6.22
CA ASP A 155 -16.06 5.68 -6.65
C ASP A 155 -16.80 6.74 -5.81
N GLY A 156 -16.07 7.80 -5.40
CA GLY A 156 -16.60 8.89 -4.55
C GLY A 156 -16.82 8.52 -3.08
N LYS A 157 -16.35 7.35 -2.63
CA LYS A 157 -16.45 6.89 -1.24
C LYS A 157 -15.09 6.95 -0.56
N ASP A 158 -15.06 7.49 0.65
CA ASP A 158 -13.91 7.38 1.55
C ASP A 158 -13.78 5.94 2.06
N LEU A 159 -12.64 5.32 1.76
CA LEU A 159 -12.27 4.00 2.22
C LEU A 159 -11.02 4.09 3.11
N ALA A 160 -10.77 3.00 3.85
CA ALA A 160 -9.59 2.86 4.68
C ALA A 160 -9.04 1.44 4.54
N ILE A 161 -7.75 1.33 4.22
CA ILE A 161 -6.99 0.09 4.29
C ILE A 161 -6.49 -0.04 5.73
N ARG A 162 -6.77 -1.18 6.37
CA ARG A 162 -6.35 -1.45 7.76
C ARG A 162 -5.82 -2.87 7.89
N PRO A 163 -5.03 -3.19 8.92
CA PRO A 163 -4.68 -4.58 9.19
C PRO A 163 -5.92 -5.36 9.62
N GLY A 164 -5.89 -6.65 9.36
CA GLY A 164 -6.90 -7.60 9.81
C GLY A 164 -6.50 -9.04 9.50
N SER A 165 -7.47 -9.93 9.62
CA SER A 165 -7.31 -11.36 9.35
C SER A 165 -8.04 -11.79 8.08
N GLY A 166 -7.68 -12.96 7.58
CA GLY A 166 -8.30 -13.58 6.43
C GLY A 166 -9.80 -13.84 6.61
N ASP A 167 -10.23 -14.07 7.85
CA ASP A 167 -11.65 -14.25 8.19
C ASP A 167 -12.47 -12.97 8.01
N GLU A 168 -11.85 -11.79 8.15
CA GLU A 168 -12.50 -10.50 7.95
C GLU A 168 -12.65 -10.12 6.48
N THR A 169 -11.96 -10.82 5.57
CA THR A 169 -12.02 -10.52 4.12
C THR A 169 -13.35 -10.93 3.49
N GLY A 170 -14.09 -11.86 4.12
CA GLY A 170 -15.27 -12.52 3.54
C GLY A 170 -14.92 -13.66 2.57
N PHE A 171 -13.65 -13.92 2.33
CA PHE A 171 -13.19 -14.90 1.37
C PHE A 171 -12.74 -16.21 2.03
N LYS A 172 -13.42 -17.31 1.69
CA LYS A 172 -13.17 -18.63 2.29
C LYS A 172 -11.74 -19.14 2.15
N TYR A 173 -11.06 -18.85 1.04
CA TYR A 173 -9.68 -19.33 0.81
C TYR A 173 -8.62 -18.47 1.52
N LEU A 174 -8.99 -17.30 2.05
CA LEU A 174 -8.12 -16.50 2.93
C LEU A 174 -8.34 -16.78 4.41
N ALA A 175 -9.47 -17.38 4.79
CA ALA A 175 -9.82 -17.70 6.19
C ALA A 175 -8.65 -18.32 6.98
N GLY A 176 -8.44 -17.85 8.21
CA GLY A 176 -7.35 -18.27 9.08
C GLY A 176 -5.97 -17.64 8.81
N LYS A 177 -5.78 -16.88 7.71
CA LYS A 177 -4.58 -16.06 7.53
C LYS A 177 -4.59 -14.86 8.48
N GLN A 178 -3.41 -14.41 8.91
CA GLN A 178 -3.29 -13.33 9.90
C GLN A 178 -2.62 -12.07 9.37
N ASP A 179 -1.92 -12.18 8.24
CA ASP A 179 -1.25 -11.05 7.61
C ASP A 179 -2.08 -10.61 6.41
N CYS A 180 -3.11 -9.81 6.70
CA CYS A 180 -4.07 -9.34 5.72
C CYS A 180 -4.37 -7.86 5.88
N LEU A 181 -4.71 -7.22 4.77
CA LEU A 181 -5.25 -5.88 4.70
C LEU A 181 -6.72 -5.94 4.32
N ILE A 182 -7.55 -5.21 5.05
CA ILE A 182 -8.99 -5.12 4.85
C ILE A 182 -9.32 -3.75 4.27
N VAL A 183 -10.05 -3.74 3.16
CA VAL A 183 -10.57 -2.52 2.51
C VAL A 183 -12.05 -2.37 2.79
N VAL A 184 -12.81 -3.46 2.63
CA VAL A 184 -14.24 -3.53 2.94
C VAL A 184 -14.50 -4.80 3.75
N PRO A 185 -14.81 -4.71 5.05
CA PRO A 185 -15.03 -5.88 5.89
C PRO A 185 -16.10 -6.82 5.30
N GLY A 186 -15.77 -8.11 5.26
CA GLY A 186 -16.63 -9.18 4.75
C GLY A 186 -16.81 -9.21 3.24
N GLN A 187 -16.14 -8.35 2.48
CA GLN A 187 -16.30 -8.23 1.03
C GLN A 187 -14.98 -8.10 0.27
N GLU A 188 -14.00 -7.44 0.87
CA GLU A 188 -12.73 -7.16 0.22
C GLU A 188 -11.58 -7.09 1.23
N GLY A 189 -10.61 -7.98 1.03
CA GLY A 189 -9.31 -7.90 1.64
C GLY A 189 -8.31 -8.80 0.94
N TYR A 190 -7.05 -8.60 1.26
CA TYR A 190 -5.90 -9.18 0.56
C TYR A 190 -4.88 -9.64 1.60
N CYS A 191 -4.25 -10.79 1.40
CA CYS A 191 -3.30 -11.36 2.36
C CYS A 191 -1.93 -11.63 1.72
N ARG A 192 -0.94 -11.83 2.59
CA ARG A 192 0.38 -12.39 2.25
C ARG A 192 0.67 -13.67 3.04
#